data_AF-A0A1L9B9I5-F1
#
_entry.id   AF-A0A1L9B9I5-F1
#
_cell.length_a   1.000
_cell.length_b   1.000
_cell.length_c   1.000
_cell.angle_alpha   90.00
_cell.angle_beta   90.00
_cell.angle_gamma   90.00
#
_symmetry.space_group_name_H-M   'P 1'
#
loop_
_entity.id
_entity.type
_entity.pdbx_description
1 polymer ?
#
loop_
_entity_poly.entity_id
_entity_poly.type
_entity_poly.pdbx_seq_one_letter_code
_entity_poly.pdbx_strand_id
1 'polypeptide(L)'
;MGQLIPALRFQANKSYTFRSHAQGGGDNTGVVPYQIGYAAIDNTPSSFVALVTARIAVGADWVLTFVAPASGVPLGKQVMVRFGQGSDGGVGDIWFDNLELRTMP
;
A
#
# COMPACT_ATOMS: atom_id res chain seq x y z
N MET A 1 -3.82 -8.74 0.26
CA MET A 1 -3.78 -8.54 -1.20
C MET A 1 -2.75 -7.46 -1.51
N GLY A 2 -2.15 -7.45 -2.70
CA GLY A 2 -1.10 -6.47 -3.00
C GLY A 2 -0.87 -6.26 -4.48
N GLN A 3 -0.53 -5.04 -4.86
CA GLN A 3 -0.30 -4.63 -6.24
C GLN A 3 1.15 -4.20 -6.41
N LEU A 4 1.85 -4.88 -7.30
CA LEU A 4 3.13 -4.42 -7.83
C LEU A 4 2.87 -3.24 -8.76
N ILE A 5 3.71 -2.21 -8.68
CA ILE A 5 3.66 -1.09 -9.61
C ILE A 5 4.68 -1.37 -10.72
N PRO A 6 4.24 -1.61 -11.97
CA PRO A 6 5.15 -1.92 -13.07
C PRO A 6 6.17 -0.81 -13.28
N ALA A 7 7.43 -1.19 -13.49
CA ALA A 7 8.57 -0.30 -13.73
C ALA A 7 8.90 0.74 -12.64
N LEU A 8 8.07 0.91 -11.60
CA LEU A 8 8.34 1.88 -10.54
C LEU A 8 9.33 1.31 -9.51
N ARG A 9 10.43 2.05 -9.31
CA ARG A 9 11.46 1.74 -8.33
C ARG A 9 11.59 2.86 -7.29
N PHE A 10 11.98 2.50 -6.07
CA PHE A 10 12.36 3.51 -5.08
C PHE A 10 13.61 4.25 -5.52
N GLN A 11 13.54 5.58 -5.48
CA GLN A 11 14.63 6.50 -5.75
C GLN A 11 14.93 7.31 -4.50
N ALA A 12 16.19 7.71 -4.31
CA ALA A 12 16.63 8.42 -3.12
C ALA A 12 15.84 9.73 -2.94
N ASN A 13 15.49 10.03 -1.68
CA ASN A 13 14.80 11.24 -1.23
C ASN A 13 13.41 11.49 -1.84
N LYS A 14 12.87 10.57 -2.63
CA LYS A 14 11.53 10.72 -3.20
C LYS A 14 10.44 10.35 -2.20
N SER A 15 9.33 11.07 -2.29
CA SER A 15 8.10 10.76 -1.56
C SER A 15 7.15 9.91 -2.40
N TYR A 16 6.57 8.89 -1.78
CA TYR A 16 5.63 7.95 -2.36
C TYR A 16 4.35 8.02 -1.55
N THR A 17 3.28 8.52 -2.16
CA THR A 17 1.98 8.71 -1.51
C THR A 17 0.95 7.79 -2.13
N PHE A 18 0.50 6.80 -1.37
CA PHE A 18 -0.61 5.92 -1.74
C PHE A 18 -1.92 6.49 -1.20
N ARG A 19 -2.93 6.56 -2.05
CA ARG A 19 -4.28 7.03 -1.71
C ARG A 19 -5.31 6.02 -2.17
N SER A 20 -6.38 5.89 -1.41
CA SER A 20 -7.60 5.24 -1.86
C SER A 20 -8.78 5.70 -1.00
N HIS A 21 -9.96 5.22 -1.38
CA HIS A 21 -11.15 5.15 -0.55
C HIS A 21 -11.40 3.69 -0.15
N ALA A 22 -11.88 3.45 1.06
CA ALA A 22 -12.30 2.13 1.51
C ALA A 22 -13.67 2.25 2.18
N GLN A 23 -14.65 1.49 1.69
CA GLN A 23 -16.01 1.51 2.21
C GLN A 23 -16.43 0.11 2.65
N GLY A 24 -17.11 0.05 3.80
CA GLY A 24 -17.55 -1.18 4.42
C GLY A 24 -18.98 -1.49 4.01
N GLY A 25 -19.31 -2.78 3.93
CA GLY A 25 -20.68 -3.28 3.86
C GLY A 25 -21.46 -3.04 5.15
N GLY A 26 -22.73 -3.49 5.15
CA GLY A 26 -23.72 -3.20 6.20
C GLY A 26 -23.28 -3.53 7.63
N ASP A 27 -22.37 -4.49 7.82
CA ASP A 27 -21.95 -4.97 9.15
C ASP A 27 -20.48 -4.68 9.49
N ASN A 28 -19.69 -4.10 8.57
CA ASN A 28 -18.23 -4.02 8.74
C ASN A 28 -17.71 -2.62 9.08
N THR A 29 -17.58 -2.41 10.39
CA THR A 29 -16.73 -1.38 11.01
C THR A 29 -15.32 -1.93 11.22
N GLY A 30 -14.59 -2.11 10.12
CA GLY A 30 -13.24 -2.70 10.14
C GLY A 30 -12.10 -1.68 10.21
N VAL A 31 -10.92 -2.16 10.60
CA VAL A 31 -9.64 -1.44 10.42
C VAL A 31 -8.78 -2.25 9.46
N VAL A 32 -8.36 -1.63 8.35
CA VAL A 32 -7.61 -2.30 7.29
C VAL A 32 -6.16 -1.81 7.29
N PRO A 33 -5.15 -2.70 7.20
CA PRO A 33 -3.77 -2.30 7.02
C PRO A 33 -3.50 -1.82 5.60
N TYR A 34 -2.97 -0.62 5.48
CA TYR A 34 -2.42 -0.04 4.26
C TYR A 34 -0.91 -0.02 4.37
N GLN A 35 -0.23 -0.44 3.32
CA GLN A 35 1.22 -0.59 3.35
C GLN A 35 1.84 -0.11 2.05
N ILE A 36 2.94 0.63 2.17
CA ILE A 36 3.89 0.86 1.09
C ILE A 36 5.14 0.04 1.41
N GLY A 37 5.67 -0.65 0.41
CA GLY A 37 6.85 -1.48 0.55
C GLY A 37 7.42 -1.85 -0.80
N TYR A 38 8.20 -2.92 -0.84
CA TYR A 38 8.80 -3.43 -2.07
C TYR A 38 8.71 -4.94 -2.18
N ALA A 39 8.83 -5.46 -3.40
CA ALA A 39 9.08 -6.87 -3.64
C ALA A 39 10.58 -7.17 -3.46
N ALA A 40 10.93 -8.08 -2.55
CA ALA A 40 12.32 -8.48 -2.36
C ALA A 40 12.87 -9.20 -3.60
N ILE A 41 11.98 -9.89 -4.32
CA ILE A 41 12.20 -10.51 -5.64
C ILE A 41 11.24 -9.83 -6.63
N ASP A 42 11.80 -9.27 -7.70
CA ASP A 42 11.01 -8.59 -8.73
C ASP A 42 9.88 -9.48 -9.27
N ASN A 43 8.75 -8.86 -9.56
CA ASN A 43 7.55 -9.53 -10.09
C ASN A 43 6.98 -10.65 -9.20
N THR A 44 7.40 -10.72 -7.92
CA THR A 44 6.94 -11.73 -6.97
C THR A 44 6.19 -11.07 -5.80
N PRO A 45 4.85 -10.91 -5.88
CA PRO A 45 4.07 -10.21 -4.86
C PRO A 45 4.15 -10.83 -3.46
N SER A 46 4.42 -12.14 -3.35
CA SER A 46 4.58 -12.85 -2.08
C SER A 46 5.87 -12.45 -1.33
N SER A 47 6.86 -11.89 -2.02
CA SER A 47 8.15 -11.47 -1.45
C SER A 47 8.13 -10.07 -0.81
N PHE A 48 6.96 -9.55 -0.48
CA PHE A 48 6.78 -8.19 -0.01
C PHE A 48 7.49 -7.91 1.32
N VAL A 49 8.15 -6.76 1.38
CA VAL A 49 8.71 -6.19 2.59
C VAL A 49 8.07 -4.83 2.82
N ALA A 50 7.35 -4.69 3.94
CA ALA A 50 6.70 -3.44 4.32
C ALA A 50 7.74 -2.39 4.76
N LEU A 51 7.58 -1.16 4.30
CA LEU A 51 8.38 0.00 4.75
C LEU A 51 7.59 0.91 5.68
N VAL A 52 6.29 1.10 5.40
CA VAL A 52 5.36 1.81 6.28
C VAL A 52 4.03 1.08 6.29
N THR A 53 3.38 1.05 7.45
CA THR A 53 2.04 0.49 7.62
C THR A 53 1.18 1.49 8.38
N ALA A 54 -0.01 1.77 7.87
CA ALA A 54 -1.04 2.49 8.58
C ALA A 54 -2.27 1.59 8.74
N ARG A 55 -2.86 1.60 9.92
CA ARG A 55 -4.13 0.94 10.21
C ARG A 55 -5.19 2.02 10.21
N ILE A 56 -6.14 1.94 9.30
CA ILE A 56 -7.10 3.01 9.09
C ILE A 56 -8.51 2.39 9.08
N ALA A 57 -9.48 3.12 9.63
CA ALA A 57 -10.86 2.67 9.83
C ALA A 57 -11.70 2.92 8.58
N VAL A 58 -12.46 1.90 8.16
CA VAL A 58 -13.29 1.90 6.95
C VAL A 58 -14.27 3.09 6.94
N GLY A 59 -14.51 3.70 5.76
CA GLY A 59 -15.42 4.85 5.58
C GLY A 59 -14.75 6.24 5.52
N ALA A 60 -13.43 6.31 5.49
CA ALA A 60 -12.68 7.56 5.37
C ALA A 60 -12.11 7.77 3.95
N ASP A 61 -11.43 8.89 3.70
CA ASP A 61 -10.43 9.02 2.63
C ASP A 61 -9.03 8.81 3.19
N TRP A 62 -8.15 8.16 2.42
CA TRP A 62 -6.95 7.55 2.96
C TRP A 62 -5.73 8.05 2.21
N VAL A 63 -4.70 8.43 2.97
CA VAL A 63 -3.42 8.88 2.44
C VAL A 63 -2.31 8.27 3.30
N LEU A 64 -1.44 7.49 2.67
CA LEU A 64 -0.24 6.94 3.29
C LEU A 64 0.99 7.42 2.53
N THR A 65 1.96 7.99 3.24
CA THR A 65 3.18 8.53 2.64
C THR A 65 4.42 7.84 3.19
N PHE A 66 5.34 7.50 2.29
CA PHE A 66 6.69 7.04 2.60
C PHE A 66 7.72 7.91 1.89
N VAL A 67 8.72 8.38 2.63
CA VAL A 67 9.88 9.09 2.06
C VAL A 67 11.04 8.13 2.00
N ALA A 68 11.53 7.85 0.78
CA ALA A 68 12.68 6.99 0.58
C ALA A 68 13.94 7.65 1.16
N PRO A 69 14.79 6.92 1.89
CA PRO A 69 16.02 7.48 2.44
C PRO A 69 16.99 7.88 1.32
N ALA A 70 17.97 8.71 1.66
CA ALA A 70 19.05 9.10 0.74
C ALA A 70 19.88 7.89 0.27
N SER A 71 19.95 6.82 1.08
CA SER A 71 20.71 5.61 0.81
C SER A 71 20.09 4.39 1.49
N GLY A 72 20.42 3.19 1.01
CA GLY A 72 20.10 1.93 1.69
C GLY A 72 19.18 1.00 0.92
N VAL A 73 18.72 -0.04 1.62
CA VAL A 73 18.05 -1.22 1.04
C VAL A 73 16.85 -0.95 0.13
N PRO A 74 15.92 -0.01 0.42
CA PRO A 74 14.74 0.11 -0.42
C PRO A 74 15.05 0.61 -1.84
N LEU A 75 16.16 1.33 -2.03
CA LEU A 75 16.49 1.94 -3.32
C LEU A 75 16.67 0.89 -4.44
N GLY A 76 16.11 1.17 -5.61
CA GLY A 76 16.12 0.26 -6.76
C GLY A 76 15.15 -0.93 -6.66
N LYS A 77 14.54 -1.18 -5.49
CA LYS A 77 13.54 -2.24 -5.33
C LYS A 77 12.20 -1.84 -5.98
N GLN A 78 11.49 -2.83 -6.51
CA GLN A 78 10.19 -2.62 -7.15
C GLN A 78 9.16 -2.20 -6.11
N VAL A 79 8.51 -1.06 -6.35
CA VAL A 79 7.50 -0.53 -5.44
C VAL A 79 6.27 -1.42 -5.47
N MET A 80 5.71 -1.66 -4.28
CA MET A 80 4.50 -2.44 -4.08
C MET A 80 3.63 -1.77 -3.02
N VAL A 81 2.32 -1.80 -3.24
CA VAL A 81 1.33 -1.39 -2.23
C VAL A 81 0.50 -2.60 -1.80
N ARG A 82 0.11 -2.65 -0.53
CA ARG A 82 -0.85 -3.62 0.00
C ARG A 82 -1.96 -2.89 0.73
N PHE A 83 -3.16 -3.43 0.63
CA PHE A 83 -4.33 -2.97 1.35
C PHE A 83 -5.12 -4.22 1.74
N GLY A 84 -5.28 -4.41 3.04
CA GLY A 84 -5.98 -5.53 3.61
C GLY A 84 -5.48 -6.92 3.20
N GLN A 85 -6.16 -7.93 3.71
CA GLN A 85 -6.02 -9.32 3.34
C GLN A 85 -7.38 -10.01 3.46
N GLY A 86 -7.52 -11.21 2.93
CA GLY A 86 -8.80 -11.93 2.93
C GLY A 86 -9.37 -12.22 4.32
N SER A 87 -8.59 -12.05 5.40
CA SER A 87 -9.05 -12.14 6.79
C SER A 87 -9.44 -10.80 7.41
N ASP A 88 -9.18 -9.67 6.75
CA ASP A 88 -9.48 -8.33 7.27
C ASP A 88 -10.93 -7.89 6.98
N GLY A 89 -11.67 -8.68 6.20
CA GLY A 89 -13.11 -8.58 6.01
C GLY A 89 -13.68 -9.97 5.81
N GLY A 90 -14.91 -10.21 6.27
CA GLY A 90 -15.66 -11.39 5.88
C GLY A 90 -15.79 -11.50 4.36
N VAL A 91 -16.28 -12.64 3.87
CA VAL A 91 -16.48 -12.91 2.44
C VAL A 91 -17.58 -11.98 1.88
N GLY A 92 -17.26 -10.71 1.63
CA GLY A 92 -18.20 -9.74 1.04
C GLY A 92 -18.07 -8.25 1.40
N ASP A 93 -17.17 -7.83 2.29
CA ASP A 93 -17.53 -6.64 3.10
C ASP A 93 -16.73 -5.33 2.92
N ILE A 94 -15.67 -5.26 2.11
CA ILE A 94 -14.90 -4.01 1.96
C ILE A 94 -14.60 -3.74 0.49
N TRP A 95 -15.11 -2.61 0.00
CA TRP A 95 -14.84 -2.09 -1.34
C TRP A 95 -13.72 -1.06 -1.29
N PHE A 96 -12.79 -1.15 -2.24
CA PHE A 96 -11.69 -0.21 -2.41
C PHE A 96 -11.89 0.54 -3.72
N ASP A 97 -11.75 1.86 -3.69
CA ASP A 97 -11.89 2.70 -4.89
C ASP A 97 -10.81 3.79 -4.93
N ASN A 98 -10.63 4.41 -6.09
CA ASN A 98 -9.73 5.54 -6.33
C ASN A 98 -8.27 5.26 -5.90
N LEU A 99 -7.79 4.05 -6.19
CA LEU A 99 -6.43 3.63 -5.86
C LEU A 99 -5.41 4.41 -6.70
N GLU A 100 -4.57 5.19 -6.04
CA GLU A 100 -3.56 6.01 -6.70
C GLU A 100 -2.23 6.00 -5.94
N LEU A 101 -1.13 5.85 -6.66
CA LEU A 101 0.21 6.07 -6.13
C LEU A 101 0.86 7.28 -6.81
N ARG A 102 1.12 8.33 -6.04
CA ARG A 102 1.84 9.53 -6.50
C ARG A 102 3.29 9.49 -6.05
N THR A 103 4.17 9.99 -6.92
CA THR A 103 5.58 10.21 -6.57
C THR A 103 5.90 11.70 -6.66
N MET A 104 6.61 12.22 -5.66
CA MET A 104 7.07 13.60 -5.62
C MET A 104 8.59 13.63 -5.46
N PRO A 105 9.27 14.65 -6.02
CA PRO A 105 10.70 14.87 -5.82
C PRO A 105 11.08 14.93 -4.35
#